data_AF-A0A1C6RSX5-F1
#
_entry.id   AF-A0A1C6RSX5-F1
#
_cell.length_a   1.000
_cell.length_b   1.000
_cell.length_c   1.000
_cell.angle_alpha   90.00
_cell.angle_beta   90.00
_cell.angle_gamma   90.00
#
_symmetry.space_group_name_H-M   'P 1'
#
loop_
_entity.id
_entity.type
_entity.pdbx_description
1 polymer ?
#
loop_
_entity_poly.entity_id
_entity_poly.type
_entity_poly.pdbx_seq_one_letter_code
_entity_poly.pdbx_strand_id
1 'polypeptide(L)'
;MLQLCTRHGEPAAQHRRVLLKSRTPSWTYLLIPFGLLPFAIVATVLEKRVKAAAWPFCPRCLKLRTGRLLGGIGVVVFAILAVLVLAAAVPHGTSYAGPIVLAFVALLFVGLLLAANAGWPLIASAHVSRDGSAVEVRNAHPRFAEHAAALQAWAAQQQWAAQQQWPAQQGYRQPQQWQPHYAHPQYPEQQSPGPGGTMPS
;
A
#
# COMPACT_ATOMS: atom_id res chain seq x y z
N MET A 1 -2.12 8.85 -13.21
CA MET A 1 -1.14 7.91 -12.61
C MET A 1 0.22 8.59 -12.62
N LEU A 2 1.07 8.34 -11.61
CA LEU A 2 2.40 8.96 -11.56
C LEU A 2 3.29 8.37 -12.67
N GLN A 3 3.76 9.22 -13.59
CA GLN A 3 4.59 8.81 -14.73
C GLN A 3 6.09 8.99 -14.47
N LEU A 4 6.47 9.67 -13.39
CA LEU A 4 7.86 10.00 -13.07
C LEU A 4 8.31 9.24 -11.84
N CYS A 5 9.56 8.76 -11.86
CA CYS A 5 10.18 8.14 -10.70
C CYS A 5 10.41 9.18 -9.60
N THR A 6 10.08 8.81 -8.36
CA THR A 6 10.18 9.69 -7.18
C THR A 6 11.58 10.23 -6.93
N ARG A 7 12.59 9.39 -7.15
CA ARG A 7 14.00 9.69 -6.81
C ARG A 7 14.77 10.40 -7.91
N HIS A 8 14.53 10.05 -9.18
CA HIS A 8 15.32 10.54 -10.32
C HIS A 8 14.55 11.47 -11.25
N GLY A 9 13.21 11.58 -11.13
CA GLY A 9 12.40 12.39 -12.04
C GLY A 9 12.37 11.90 -13.49
N GLU A 10 12.93 10.71 -13.76
CA GLU A 10 12.91 10.05 -15.06
C GLU A 10 11.56 9.36 -15.30
N PRO A 11 11.15 9.14 -16.56
CA PRO A 11 9.97 8.35 -16.88
C PRO A 11 10.00 6.96 -16.23
N ALA A 12 8.86 6.55 -15.70
CA ALA A 12 8.67 5.23 -15.10
C ALA A 12 8.78 4.16 -16.19
N ALA A 13 9.71 3.22 -16.00
CA ALA A 13 9.82 2.03 -16.85
C ALA A 13 8.93 0.89 -16.33
N GLN A 14 8.68 0.85 -15.02
CA GLN A 14 7.80 -0.14 -14.39
C GLN A 14 7.01 0.49 -13.25
N HIS A 15 5.76 0.04 -13.09
CA HIS A 15 4.93 0.31 -11.92
C HIS A 15 4.80 -0.96 -11.10
N ARG A 16 5.08 -0.88 -9.80
CA ARG A 16 5.01 -2.04 -8.90
C ARG A 16 4.15 -1.73 -7.69
N ARG A 17 3.52 -2.77 -7.14
CA ARG A 17 2.86 -2.70 -5.83
C ARG A 17 3.94 -2.60 -4.76
N VAL A 18 3.90 -1.54 -3.95
CA VAL A 18 4.86 -1.32 -2.87
C VAL A 18 4.10 -1.20 -1.56
N LEU A 19 4.54 -1.93 -0.54
CA LEU A 19 4.06 -1.78 0.82
C LEU A 19 4.90 -0.69 1.50
N LEU A 20 4.33 0.50 1.61
CA LEU A 20 4.94 1.60 2.34
C LEU A 20 4.64 1.42 3.83
N LYS A 21 5.66 1.64 4.65
CA LYS A 21 5.58 1.53 6.11
C LYS A 21 5.80 2.90 6.74
N SER A 22 5.15 3.17 7.86
CA SER A 22 5.51 4.30 8.72
C SER A 22 6.82 4.03 9.45
N ARG A 23 7.47 5.10 9.92
CA ARG A 23 8.65 4.95 10.79
C ARG A 23 8.23 4.43 12.16
N THR A 24 8.95 3.45 12.67
CA THR A 24 8.81 2.98 14.05
C THR A 24 9.07 4.15 15.01
N PRO A 25 8.24 4.36 16.04
CA PRO A 25 8.46 5.45 16.97
C PRO A 25 9.77 5.23 17.73
N SER A 26 10.53 6.30 17.94
CA SER A 26 11.91 6.25 18.49
C SER A 26 11.99 5.61 19.88
N TRP A 27 10.93 5.75 20.69
CA TRP A 27 10.88 5.13 22.02
C TRP A 27 10.93 3.60 21.96
N THR A 28 10.48 2.98 20.86
CA THR A 28 10.49 1.51 20.70
C THR A 28 11.91 0.95 20.80
N TYR A 29 12.93 1.72 20.41
CA TYR A 29 14.33 1.30 20.53
C TYR A 29 14.77 1.08 21.98
N LEU A 30 14.07 1.62 22.98
CA LEU A 30 14.29 1.32 24.40
C LEU A 30 13.97 -0.14 24.76
N LEU A 31 13.28 -0.89 23.89
CA LEU A 31 13.00 -2.30 24.09
C LEU A 31 14.18 -3.21 23.69
N ILE A 32 15.17 -2.70 22.94
CA ILE A 32 16.32 -3.51 22.48
C ILE A 32 17.11 -4.15 23.64
N PRO A 33 17.42 -3.45 24.76
CA PRO A 33 18.09 -4.05 25.91
C PRO A 33 17.30 -5.20 26.56
N PHE A 34 15.97 -5.18 26.43
CA PHE A 34 15.08 -6.23 26.94
C PHE A 34 14.92 -7.40 25.95
N GLY A 35 15.53 -7.29 24.76
CA GLY A 35 15.57 -8.32 23.74
C GLY A 35 15.03 -7.85 22.38
N LEU A 36 15.56 -8.46 21.32
CA LEU A 36 15.12 -8.20 19.95
C LEU A 36 13.67 -8.64 19.67
N LEU A 37 13.20 -9.68 20.36
CA LEU A 37 11.85 -10.23 20.17
C LEU A 37 10.74 -9.24 20.60
N PRO A 38 10.70 -8.71 21.84
CA PRO A 38 9.68 -7.73 22.23
C PRO A 38 9.76 -6.46 21.37
N PHE A 39 10.97 -5.99 21.04
CA PHE A 39 11.17 -4.89 20.10
C PHE A 39 10.49 -5.15 18.75
N ALA A 40 10.74 -6.32 18.13
CA ALA A 40 10.18 -6.66 16.83
C ALA A 40 8.64 -6.75 16.87
N ILE A 41 8.07 -7.30 17.93
CA ILE A 41 6.61 -7.39 18.12
C ILE A 41 6.01 -5.98 18.18
N VAL A 42 6.50 -5.12 19.07
CA VAL A 42 5.96 -3.76 19.24
C VAL A 42 6.17 -2.94 17.96
N ALA A 43 7.35 -3.02 17.34
CA ALA A 43 7.65 -2.32 16.10
C ALA A 43 6.69 -2.72 14.98
N THR A 44 6.42 -4.02 14.81
CA THR A 44 5.54 -4.52 13.75
C THR A 44 4.07 -4.18 13.97
N VAL A 45 3.60 -4.11 15.22
CA VAL A 45 2.22 -3.73 15.57
C VAL A 45 1.98 -2.23 15.37
N LEU A 46 2.96 -1.39 15.70
CA LEU A 46 2.85 0.06 15.57
C LEU A 46 3.07 0.58 14.14
N GLU A 47 3.64 -0.24 13.26
CA GLU A 47 3.83 0.08 11.84
C GLU A 47 2.47 0.24 11.12
N LYS A 48 2.17 1.46 10.69
CA LYS A 48 1.10 1.70 9.71
C LYS A 48 1.60 1.29 8.33
N ARG A 49 0.77 0.55 7.59
CA ARG A 49 1.12 -0.04 6.30
C ARG A 49 0.12 0.43 5.25
N VAL A 50 0.61 1.05 4.19
CA VAL A 50 -0.20 1.48 3.04
C VAL A 50 0.31 0.77 1.79
N LYS A 51 -0.60 0.11 1.06
CA LYS A 51 -0.29 -0.54 -0.21
C LYS A 51 -0.43 0.47 -1.35
N ALA A 52 0.69 0.94 -1.90
CA ALA A 52 0.69 1.72 -3.12
C ALA A 52 0.55 0.78 -4.33
N ALA A 53 -0.54 0.89 -5.09
CA ALA A 53 -0.86 -0.07 -6.14
C ALA A 53 0.08 -0.02 -7.36
N ALA A 54 0.58 1.17 -7.71
CA ALA A 54 1.35 1.41 -8.92
C ALA A 54 2.46 2.45 -8.67
N TRP A 55 3.44 2.10 -7.85
CA TRP A 55 4.57 2.99 -7.56
C TRP A 55 5.56 3.04 -8.75
N PRO A 56 5.94 4.23 -9.26
CA PRO A 56 6.77 4.36 -10.46
C PRO A 56 8.26 4.16 -10.19
N PHE A 57 8.91 3.32 -10.99
CA PHE A 57 10.36 3.08 -10.97
C PHE A 57 10.99 3.31 -12.35
N CYS A 58 12.08 4.07 -12.40
CA CYS A 58 12.87 4.29 -13.62
C CYS A 58 13.94 3.19 -13.83
N PRO A 59 14.52 3.05 -15.03
CA PRO A 59 15.57 2.08 -15.33
C PRO A 59 16.78 2.16 -14.39
N ARG A 60 17.13 3.37 -13.94
CA ARG A 60 18.24 3.58 -12.99
C ARG A 60 17.96 2.96 -11.63
N CYS A 61 16.72 3.07 -11.13
CA CYS A 61 16.29 2.39 -9.91
C CYS A 61 16.31 0.87 -10.06
N LEU A 62 15.94 0.34 -11.23
CA LEU A 62 16.00 -1.08 -11.53
C LEU A 62 17.45 -1.60 -11.53
N LYS A 63 18.37 -0.89 -12.19
CA LYS A 63 19.81 -1.23 -12.19
C LYS A 63 20.39 -1.23 -10.78
N LEU A 64 20.07 -0.22 -9.96
CA LEU A 64 20.49 -0.15 -8.57
C LEU A 64 19.96 -1.34 -7.75
N ARG A 65 18.70 -1.75 -7.96
CA ARG A 65 18.12 -2.93 -7.30
C ARG A 65 18.85 -4.20 -7.68
N THR A 66 19.02 -4.44 -8.98
CA THR A 66 19.66 -5.64 -9.50
C THR A 66 21.12 -5.71 -9.05
N GLY A 67 21.85 -4.59 -9.08
CA GLY A 67 23.22 -4.52 -8.56
C GLY A 67 23.32 -4.85 -7.06
N ARG A 68 22.38 -4.37 -6.23
CA ARG A 68 22.35 -4.71 -4.79
C ARG A 68 21.96 -6.16 -4.53
N LEU A 69 20.99 -6.70 -5.27
CA LEU A 69 20.60 -8.11 -5.15
C LEU A 69 21.74 -9.03 -5.58
N LEU A 70 22.32 -8.78 -6.75
CA LEU A 70 23.46 -9.56 -7.26
C LEU A 70 24.68 -9.43 -6.35
N GLY A 71 24.96 -8.22 -5.84
CA GLY A 71 26.03 -7.99 -4.87
C GLY A 71 25.81 -8.76 -3.57
N GLY A 72 24.61 -8.68 -2.97
CA GLY A 72 24.28 -9.42 -1.75
C GLY A 72 24.34 -10.93 -1.94
N ILE A 73 23.73 -11.46 -3.02
CA ILE A 73 23.79 -12.89 -3.37
C ILE A 73 25.24 -13.32 -3.64
N GLY A 74 26.00 -12.51 -4.37
CA GLY A 74 27.40 -12.77 -4.68
C GLY A 74 28.26 -12.89 -3.42
N VAL A 75 28.07 -12.02 -2.42
CA VAL A 75 28.76 -12.11 -1.13
C VAL A 75 28.38 -13.39 -0.38
N VAL A 76 27.10 -13.76 -0.35
CA VAL A 76 26.65 -14.99 0.31
C VAL A 76 27.25 -16.24 -0.36
N VAL A 77 27.18 -16.33 -1.69
CA VAL A 77 27.76 -17.46 -2.45
C VAL A 77 29.27 -17.52 -2.25
N PHE A 78 29.95 -16.38 -2.32
CA PHE A 78 31.39 -16.30 -2.08
C PHE A 78 31.76 -16.74 -0.66
N ALA A 79 31.01 -16.32 0.36
CA ALA A 79 31.25 -16.74 1.74
C ALA A 79 31.12 -18.26 1.92
N ILE A 80 30.11 -18.88 1.30
CA ILE A 80 29.92 -20.33 1.33
C ILE A 80 31.09 -21.05 0.65
N LEU A 81 31.46 -20.62 -0.56
CA LEU A 81 32.59 -21.22 -1.29
C LEU A 81 33.90 -21.07 -0.54
N ALA A 82 34.16 -19.89 0.04
CA ALA A 82 35.35 -19.64 0.84
C ALA A 82 35.46 -20.60 2.02
N VAL A 83 34.36 -20.86 2.74
CA VAL A 83 34.35 -21.83 3.84
C VAL A 83 34.56 -23.26 3.36
N LEU A 84 33.94 -23.67 2.25
CA LEU A 84 34.14 -25.02 1.70
C LEU A 84 35.60 -25.28 1.31
N VAL A 85 36.23 -24.31 0.65
CA VAL A 85 37.66 -24.37 0.28
C VAL A 85 38.54 -24.40 1.52
N LEU A 86 38.25 -23.53 2.50
CA LEU A 86 39.04 -23.45 3.73
C LEU A 86 38.91 -24.72 4.57
N ALA A 87 37.71 -25.31 4.66
CA ALA A 87 37.47 -26.56 5.37
C ALA A 87 38.21 -27.75 4.74
N ALA A 88 38.40 -27.76 3.42
CA ALA A 88 39.17 -28.79 2.73
C ALA A 88 40.69 -28.59 2.86
N ALA A 89 41.15 -27.34 2.99
CA ALA A 89 42.57 -27.00 3.03
C ALA A 89 43.18 -26.97 4.44
N VAL A 90 42.37 -26.75 5.49
CA VAL A 90 42.87 -26.58 6.86
C VAL A 90 43.01 -27.94 7.57
N PRO A 91 44.20 -28.27 8.11
CA PRO A 91 44.41 -29.50 8.86
C PRO A 91 43.52 -29.59 10.11
N HIS A 92 43.01 -30.79 10.37
CA HIS A 92 42.24 -31.09 11.58
C HIS A 92 43.13 -30.91 12.83
N GLY A 93 42.69 -30.08 13.79
CA GLY A 93 43.42 -29.81 15.05
C GLY A 93 43.95 -28.38 15.21
N THR A 94 43.69 -27.48 14.26
CA THR A 94 44.10 -26.08 14.37
C THR A 94 43.09 -25.23 15.17
N SER A 95 43.58 -24.32 16.02
CA SER A 95 42.76 -23.44 16.88
C SER A 95 41.96 -22.35 16.13
N TYR A 96 42.00 -22.32 14.79
CA TYR A 96 41.39 -21.27 13.98
C TYR A 96 39.90 -21.51 13.66
N ALA A 97 39.33 -22.65 14.07
CA ALA A 97 37.94 -22.98 13.81
C ALA A 97 36.96 -21.89 14.31
N GLY A 98 37.18 -21.37 15.53
CA GLY A 98 36.33 -20.32 16.12
C GLY A 98 36.30 -19.03 15.29
N PRO A 99 37.46 -18.39 15.01
CA PRO A 99 37.55 -17.20 14.16
C PRO A 99 36.97 -17.40 12.75
N ILE A 100 37.18 -18.56 12.13
CA ILE A 100 36.64 -18.87 10.79
C ILE A 100 35.11 -18.88 10.81
N VAL A 101 34.50 -19.53 11.81
CA VAL A 101 33.04 -19.54 11.96
C VAL A 101 32.49 -18.14 12.18
N LEU A 102 33.14 -17.33 13.03
CA LEU A 102 32.72 -15.94 13.26
C LEU A 102 32.81 -15.09 11.99
N ALA A 103 33.91 -15.20 11.24
CA ALA A 103 34.09 -14.49 9.98
C ALA A 103 33.02 -14.89 8.95
N PHE A 104 32.69 -16.18 8.87
CA PHE A 104 31.62 -16.68 8.01
C PHE A 104 30.25 -16.13 8.40
N VAL A 105 29.90 -16.18 9.69
CA VAL A 105 28.63 -15.64 10.18
C VAL A 105 28.53 -14.14 9.90
N ALA A 106 29.61 -13.39 10.11
CA ALA A 106 29.66 -11.96 9.80
C ALA A 106 29.47 -11.70 8.30
N LEU A 107 30.14 -12.46 7.42
CA LEU A 107 29.99 -12.37 5.97
C LEU A 107 28.56 -12.68 5.51
N LEU A 108 27.93 -13.73 6.07
CA LEU A 108 26.53 -14.05 5.80
C LEU A 108 25.62 -12.91 6.23
N PHE A 109 25.85 -12.32 7.40
CA PHE A 109 25.07 -11.20 7.90
C PHE A 109 25.20 -9.97 7.00
N VAL A 110 26.41 -9.64 6.55
CA VAL A 110 26.67 -8.56 5.58
C VAL A 110 25.96 -8.82 4.26
N GLY A 111 26.09 -10.03 3.70
CA GLY A 111 25.41 -10.43 2.47
C GLY A 111 23.88 -10.34 2.59
N LEU A 112 23.33 -10.80 3.71
CA LEU A 112 21.90 -10.72 4.01
C LEU A 112 21.42 -9.27 4.15
N LEU A 113 22.18 -8.40 4.83
CA LEU A 113 21.85 -6.98 4.96
C LEU A 113 21.87 -6.26 3.60
N LEU A 114 22.86 -6.54 2.75
CA LEU A 114 22.92 -6.02 1.38
C LEU A 114 21.70 -6.45 0.56
N ALA A 115 21.32 -7.72 0.64
CA ALA A 115 20.15 -8.25 -0.05
C ALA A 115 18.83 -7.66 0.49
N ALA A 116 18.68 -7.55 1.81
CA ALA A 116 17.51 -6.96 2.47
C ALA A 116 17.33 -5.47 2.08
N ASN A 117 18.43 -4.74 1.92
CA ASN A 117 18.43 -3.34 1.47
C ASN A 117 18.15 -3.14 -0.03
N ALA A 118 17.92 -4.23 -0.78
CA ALA A 118 17.45 -4.17 -2.17
C ALA A 118 15.91 -4.20 -2.28
N GLY A 119 15.19 -4.15 -1.16
CA GLY A 119 13.74 -4.08 -1.13
C GLY A 119 13.18 -2.84 -1.83
N TRP A 120 12.05 -3.02 -2.52
CA TRP A 120 11.33 -1.92 -3.19
C TRP A 120 10.96 -0.74 -2.28
N PRO A 121 10.52 -0.94 -1.01
CA PRO A 121 10.20 0.18 -0.13
C PRO A 121 11.40 1.11 0.14
N LEU A 122 12.61 0.54 0.23
CA LEU A 122 13.82 1.33 0.46
C LEU A 122 14.20 2.17 -0.77
N ILE A 123 13.99 1.61 -1.97
CA ILE A 123 14.28 2.29 -3.25
C ILE A 123 13.25 3.36 -3.55
N ALA A 124 11.98 3.13 -3.19
CA ALA A 124 10.90 4.10 -3.32
C ALA A 124 11.15 5.39 -2.54
N SER A 125 12.01 5.32 -1.51
CA SER A 125 12.37 6.41 -0.58
C SER A 125 11.15 7.15 -0.03
N ALA A 126 10.05 6.42 0.17
CA ALA A 126 8.81 6.95 0.69
C ALA A 126 8.41 6.22 1.96
N HIS A 127 7.90 6.98 2.92
CA HIS A 127 7.38 6.45 4.18
C HIS A 127 5.96 7.00 4.39
N VAL A 128 5.16 6.24 5.11
CA VAL A 128 3.82 6.70 5.50
C VAL A 128 3.99 7.63 6.70
N SER A 129 3.25 8.74 6.73
CA SER A 129 3.12 9.58 7.92
C SER A 129 2.62 8.76 9.11
N ARG A 130 2.90 9.22 10.34
CA ARG A 130 2.53 8.49 11.58
C ARG A 130 1.02 8.26 11.70
N ASP A 131 0.23 9.19 11.22
CA ASP A 131 -1.24 9.13 11.21
C ASP A 131 -1.80 8.27 10.06
N GLY A 132 -0.97 7.88 9.10
CA GLY A 132 -1.40 7.12 7.92
C GLY A 132 -2.08 7.96 6.84
N SER A 133 -2.19 9.28 7.00
CA SER A 133 -2.97 10.15 6.10
C SER A 133 -2.20 10.52 4.83
N ALA A 134 -0.87 10.59 4.93
CA ALA A 134 0.00 11.03 3.84
C ALA A 134 1.15 10.05 3.60
N VAL A 135 1.65 10.06 2.36
CA VAL A 135 2.91 9.42 1.97
C VAL A 135 3.96 10.51 1.80
N GLU A 136 4.97 10.48 2.65
CA GLU A 136 6.09 11.39 2.61
C GLU A 136 7.22 10.78 1.77
N VAL A 137 7.69 11.51 0.77
CA VAL A 137 8.80 11.07 -0.10
C VAL A 137 10.06 11.81 0.31
N ARG A 138 11.06 11.08 0.81
CA ARG A 138 12.35 11.66 1.18
C ARG A 138 13.14 11.99 -0.08
N ASN A 139 13.60 13.24 -0.19
CA ASN A 139 14.40 13.73 -1.32
C ASN A 139 13.72 13.48 -2.68
N ALA A 140 12.45 13.86 -2.79
CA ALA A 140 11.74 13.82 -4.06
C ALA A 140 12.45 14.69 -5.11
N HIS A 141 12.56 14.19 -6.33
CA HIS A 141 13.07 14.99 -7.44
C HIS A 141 12.11 16.16 -7.74
N PRO A 142 12.59 17.39 -8.05
CA PRO A 142 11.72 18.56 -8.29
C PRO A 142 10.61 18.30 -9.33
N ARG A 143 10.95 17.72 -10.49
CA ARG A 143 9.96 17.32 -11.51
C ARG A 143 8.88 16.38 -11.00
N PHE A 144 9.23 15.46 -10.09
CA PHE A 144 8.25 14.58 -9.48
C PHE A 144 7.35 15.36 -8.53
N ALA A 145 7.90 16.25 -7.72
CA ALA A 145 7.14 17.08 -6.78
C ALA A 145 6.14 17.98 -7.51
N GLU A 146 6.56 18.63 -8.60
CA GLU A 146 5.70 19.43 -9.48
C GLU A 146 4.53 18.61 -10.04
N HIS A 147 4.83 17.42 -10.60
CA HIS A 147 3.82 16.54 -11.16
C HIS A 147 2.86 15.97 -10.09
N ALA A 148 3.39 15.66 -8.90
CA ALA A 148 2.59 15.21 -7.77
C ALA A 148 1.68 16.32 -7.24
N ALA A 149 2.17 17.56 -7.14
CA ALA A 149 1.38 18.72 -6.74
C ALA A 149 0.25 19.01 -7.74
N ALA A 150 0.53 18.92 -9.05
CA ALA A 150 -0.49 19.06 -10.09
C ALA A 150 -1.58 17.98 -9.98
N LEU A 151 -1.20 16.73 -9.73
CA LEU A 151 -2.15 15.62 -9.52
C LEU A 151 -2.97 15.80 -8.24
N GLN A 152 -2.36 16.29 -7.15
CA GLN A 152 -3.06 16.59 -5.91
C GLN A 152 -4.07 17.72 -6.08
N ALA A 153 -3.70 18.81 -6.76
CA ALA A 153 -4.59 19.92 -7.05
C ALA A 153 -5.81 19.47 -7.89
N TRP A 154 -5.56 18.68 -8.94
CA TRP A 154 -6.62 18.09 -9.75
C TRP A 154 -7.55 17.17 -8.94
N ALA A 155 -7.00 16.30 -8.09
CA ALA A 155 -7.79 15.41 -7.24
C ALA A 155 -8.64 16.19 -6.22
N ALA A 156 -8.06 17.23 -5.60
CA ALA A 156 -8.79 18.12 -4.69
C ALA A 156 -9.95 18.84 -5.40
N GLN A 157 -9.72 19.32 -6.63
CA GLN A 157 -10.75 19.94 -7.45
C GLN A 157 -11.90 18.96 -7.76
N GLN A 158 -11.58 17.70 -8.08
CA GLN A 158 -12.60 16.68 -8.31
C GLN A 158 -13.42 16.36 -7.05
N GLN A 159 -12.76 16.28 -5.89
CA GLN A 159 -13.45 16.06 -4.61
C GLN A 159 -14.41 17.20 -4.29
N TRP A 160 -14.00 18.45 -4.54
CA TRP A 160 -14.86 19.61 -4.33
C TRP A 160 -16.04 19.66 -5.30
N ALA A 161 -15.80 19.38 -6.59
CA ALA A 161 -16.87 19.30 -7.58
C ALA A 161 -17.88 18.19 -7.25
N ALA A 162 -17.41 17.03 -6.78
CA ALA A 162 -18.28 15.95 -6.33
C ALA A 162 -19.13 16.40 -5.12
N GLN A 163 -18.54 17.05 -4.12
CA GLN A 163 -19.27 17.54 -2.93
C GLN A 163 -20.37 18.55 -3.29
N GLN A 164 -20.18 19.40 -4.31
CA GLN A 164 -21.23 20.32 -4.75
C GLN A 164 -22.39 19.65 -5.47
N GLN A 165 -22.15 18.52 -6.13
CA GLN A 165 -23.19 17.78 -6.85
C GLN A 165 -24.06 16.93 -5.90
N TRP A 166 -23.57 16.63 -4.69
CA TRP A 166 -24.28 15.78 -3.71
C TRP A 166 -25.66 16.34 -3.28
N PRO A 167 -25.81 17.62 -2.89
CA PRO A 167 -27.11 18.17 -2.47
C PRO A 167 -28.15 18.16 -3.58
N ALA A 168 -27.75 18.46 -4.82
CA ALA A 168 -28.66 18.48 -5.96
C ALA A 168 -29.26 17.09 -6.22
N GLN A 169 -28.46 16.02 -6.12
CA GLN A 169 -28.97 14.66 -6.29
C GLN A 169 -29.91 14.20 -5.16
N GLN A 170 -29.73 14.71 -3.93
CA GLN A 170 -30.65 14.40 -2.84
C GLN A 170 -32.04 15.03 -3.05
N GLY A 171 -32.12 16.19 -3.72
CA GLY A 171 -33.41 16.81 -4.07
C GLY A 171 -34.23 15.99 -5.09
N TYR A 172 -33.58 15.28 -6.02
CA TYR A 172 -34.27 14.45 -7.02
C TYR A 172 -34.57 13.02 -6.52
N ARG A 173 -33.89 12.53 -5.48
CA ARG A 173 -34.38 11.43 -4.66
C ARG A 173 -35.36 11.96 -3.61
N GLN A 174 -36.40 12.69 -4.05
CA GLN A 174 -37.63 12.59 -3.29
C GLN A 174 -37.99 11.11 -3.26
N PRO A 175 -38.24 10.50 -2.08
CA PRO A 175 -38.84 9.19 -2.05
C PRO A 175 -40.08 9.31 -2.93
N GLN A 176 -40.12 8.51 -4.00
CA GLN A 176 -41.31 8.26 -4.78
C GLN A 176 -42.38 8.01 -3.74
N GLN A 177 -43.20 9.03 -3.47
CA GLN A 177 -44.19 8.99 -2.41
C GLN A 177 -44.95 7.72 -2.71
N TRP A 178 -44.86 6.76 -1.79
CA TRP A 178 -45.56 5.50 -1.88
C TRP A 178 -47.03 5.91 -1.89
N GLN A 179 -47.60 6.17 -3.07
CA GLN A 179 -49.00 6.49 -3.25
C GLN A 179 -49.70 5.21 -2.82
N PRO A 180 -50.35 5.18 -1.65
CA PRO A 180 -51.12 4.02 -1.27
C PRO A 180 -52.17 3.90 -2.37
N HIS A 181 -52.10 2.81 -3.13
CA HIS A 181 -53.12 2.49 -4.11
C HIS A 181 -54.35 2.11 -3.29
N TYR A 182 -55.11 3.11 -2.85
CA TYR A 182 -56.39 2.90 -2.19
C TYR A 182 -57.30 2.28 -3.25
N ALA A 183 -57.49 0.96 -3.15
CA ALA A 183 -58.50 0.25 -3.91
C ALA A 183 -59.85 0.90 -3.56
N HIS A 184 -60.42 1.66 -4.48
CA HIS A 184 -61.79 2.14 -4.37
C HIS A 184 -62.71 0.92 -4.34
N PRO A 185 -63.48 0.70 -3.25
CA PRO A 185 -64.52 -0.31 -3.27
C PRO A 185 -65.53 0.07 -4.36
N GLN A 186 -65.71 -0.80 -5.36
CA GLN A 186 -66.84 -0.70 -6.27
C GLN A 186 -68.11 -0.97 -5.45
N TYR A 187 -68.86 0.09 -5.14
CA TYR A 187 -70.21 -0.08 -4.64
C TYR A 187 -71.09 -0.54 -5.79
N PRO A 188 -71.90 -1.61 -5.62
CA PRO A 188 -72.83 -2.04 -6.65
C PRO A 188 -73.85 -0.94 -6.93
N GLU A 189 -74.01 -0.62 -8.21
CA GLU A 189 -75.02 0.28 -8.75
C GLU A 189 -76.42 -0.16 -8.30
N GLN A 190 -77.04 0.65 -7.46
CA GLN A 190 -78.38 0.41 -6.95
C GLN A 190 -79.37 0.73 -8.08
N GLN A 191 -79.85 -0.32 -8.77
CA GLN A 191 -80.87 -0.23 -9.82
C GLN A 191 -82.11 0.50 -9.31
N SER A 192 -82.41 1.64 -9.94
CA SER A 192 -83.61 2.43 -9.69
C SER A 192 -84.85 1.66 -10.18
N PRO A 193 -85.88 1.41 -9.35
CA PRO A 193 -87.12 0.76 -9.78
C PRO A 193 -87.87 1.65 -10.78
N GLY A 194 -88.05 1.16 -12.00
CA GLY A 194 -88.80 1.84 -13.05
C GLY A 194 -90.30 1.93 -12.72
N PRO A 195 -90.98 3.00 -13.19
CA PRO A 195 -92.43 3.15 -13.02
C PRO A 195 -93.16 2.43 -14.15
N GLY A 196 -94.14 1.58 -13.82
CA GLY A 196 -95.13 1.14 -14.80
C GLY A 196 -95.88 -0.12 -14.41
N GLY A 197 -97.20 -0.01 -14.30
CA GLY A 197 -98.05 -1.21 -14.22
C GLY A 197 -99.47 -0.94 -13.75
N THR A 198 -100.31 -0.51 -14.68
CA THR A 198 -101.75 -0.26 -14.62
C THR A 198 -102.61 -1.39 -14.02
N MET A 199 -103.66 -1.02 -13.27
CA MET A 199 -104.78 -1.90 -12.92
C MET A 199 -105.67 -2.19 -14.14
N PRO A 200 -106.15 -3.42 -14.29
CA PRO A 200 -107.44 -3.72 -14.90
C PRO A 200 -108.48 -4.20 -13.86
N SER A 201 -109.72 -3.85 -14.20
CA SER A 201 -111.03 -3.95 -13.53
C SER A 201 -111.46 -5.29 -12.96
#